data_AF-A0A7C5NGD4-F1
#
_entry.id   AF-A0A7C5NGD4-F1
#
_cell.length_a   1.000
_cell.length_b   1.000
_cell.length_c   1.000
_cell.angle_alpha   90.00
_cell.angle_beta   90.00
_cell.angle_gamma   90.00
#
_symmetry.space_group_name_H-M   'P 1'
#
loop_
_entity.id
_entity.type
_entity.pdbx_description
1 polymer ?
#
loop_
_entity_poly.entity_id
_entity_poly.type
_entity_poly.pdbx_seq_one_letter_code
_entity_poly.pdbx_strand_id
1 'polypeptide(L)'
;MASVARMLLGAMLWVMGLVAATVGPVSGCDGKSPEECTSGEDEDQDGRIDCDDDDCWIDGGVCVEVCDTVFDEDGDGAEGCDDPDCWVAGGGCDEICDGEGDEDGDGLADCEDDDCWVEGGECDEICPAAGEVDDADEDGDGRTGCDDPDCWVADGGCEERCDTASDEDADGAAGCLDDDCAMDPFCVPGFADDVQPIFLEHCWGEGGACHSDLSNLGGLSFDGYDAVLLPSNYCGARVTKGACSLFRILEPSMPQDCLGCVPQTDIDVIQAWVDGGLLP
;
A
#
# COMPACT_ATOMS: atom_id res chain seq x y z
N MET A 1 -67.61 90.68 -6.83
CA MET A 1 -66.37 90.07 -7.35
C MET A 1 -66.27 88.69 -6.71
N ALA A 2 -66.17 87.66 -7.55
CA ALA A 2 -66.13 86.23 -7.21
C ALA A 2 -65.00 85.91 -6.20
N SER A 3 -64.92 84.81 -5.47
CA SER A 3 -65.35 83.41 -5.61
C SER A 3 -65.10 82.81 -4.19
N VAL A 4 -65.65 81.70 -3.70
CA VAL A 4 -65.40 80.30 -4.08
C VAL A 4 -66.38 79.43 -3.26
N ALA A 5 -66.75 78.31 -3.86
CA ALA A 5 -67.88 77.47 -3.58
C ALA A 5 -67.70 76.39 -2.49
N ARG A 6 -68.84 75.72 -2.24
CA ARG A 6 -69.07 74.32 -1.81
C ARG A 6 -69.13 74.02 -0.31
N MET A 7 -70.37 73.84 0.16
CA MET A 7 -70.71 72.78 1.13
C MET A 7 -72.04 72.15 0.71
N LEU A 8 -71.96 70.93 0.14
CA LEU A 8 -73.10 70.02 -0.01
C LEU A 8 -73.10 69.11 1.21
N LEU A 9 -74.13 69.22 2.07
CA LEU A 9 -74.46 68.20 3.06
C LEU A 9 -75.17 67.04 2.36
N GLY A 10 -74.63 65.84 2.47
CA GLY A 10 -75.23 64.60 1.96
C GLY A 10 -75.03 63.44 2.93
N ALA A 11 -76.09 63.14 3.67
CA ALA A 11 -76.50 61.84 4.23
C ALA A 11 -75.44 60.88 4.81
N MET A 12 -75.40 60.80 6.14
CA MET A 12 -74.97 59.60 6.87
C MET A 12 -76.04 58.51 6.72
N LEU A 13 -75.77 57.48 5.92
CA LEU A 13 -76.47 56.19 5.99
C LEU A 13 -75.60 55.21 6.77
N TRP A 14 -76.12 54.78 7.92
CA TRP A 14 -75.61 53.62 8.66
C TRP A 14 -76.00 52.34 7.94
N VAL A 15 -75.01 51.52 7.57
CA VAL A 15 -75.21 50.10 7.28
C VAL A 15 -74.28 49.32 8.20
N MET A 16 -74.86 48.69 9.22
CA MET A 16 -74.20 47.64 9.99
C MET A 16 -74.04 46.42 9.08
N GLY A 17 -72.81 46.15 8.65
CA GLY A 17 -72.43 44.89 8.03
C GLY A 17 -71.66 44.04 9.03
N LEU A 18 -72.28 42.93 9.46
CA LEU A 18 -71.57 41.83 10.14
C LEU A 18 -70.44 41.35 9.24
N VAL A 19 -69.20 41.49 9.68
CA VAL A 19 -68.08 40.70 9.16
C VAL A 19 -68.00 39.46 10.06
N ALA A 20 -68.59 38.37 9.59
CA ALA A 20 -68.26 37.05 10.12
C ALA A 20 -66.82 36.76 9.67
N ALA A 21 -65.87 36.83 10.61
CA ALA A 21 -64.54 36.29 10.41
C ALA A 21 -64.67 34.77 10.34
N THR A 22 -64.85 34.23 9.13
CA THR A 22 -64.48 32.84 8.88
C THR A 22 -62.96 32.81 8.83
N VAL A 23 -62.34 32.65 9.99
CA VAL A 23 -61.09 31.88 10.07
C VAL A 23 -61.45 30.48 9.59
N GLY A 24 -61.33 30.25 8.29
CA GLY A 24 -61.23 28.89 7.78
C GLY A 24 -59.98 28.28 8.42
N PRO A 25 -60.02 27.00 8.83
CA PRO A 25 -58.80 26.31 9.23
C PRO A 25 -57.80 26.44 8.09
N VAL A 26 -56.56 26.78 8.45
CA VAL A 26 -55.43 26.66 7.54
C VAL A 26 -55.36 25.20 7.13
N SER A 27 -55.81 24.93 5.91
CA SER A 27 -55.67 23.67 5.21
C SER A 27 -54.19 23.49 4.91
N GLY A 28 -53.51 22.74 5.77
CA GLY A 28 -52.08 22.47 5.68
C GLY A 28 -51.55 21.36 6.58
N CYS A 29 -52.44 20.61 7.27
CA CYS A 29 -52.24 19.24 7.75
C CYS A 29 -53.64 18.61 7.68
N ASP A 30 -53.88 17.69 6.74
CA ASP A 30 -55.21 17.15 6.40
C ASP A 30 -55.69 16.13 7.46
N GLY A 31 -55.74 16.51 8.74
CA GLY A 31 -56.33 15.67 9.80
C GLY A 31 -55.68 14.30 10.01
N LYS A 32 -54.48 14.10 9.49
CA LYS A 32 -53.64 12.92 9.70
C LYS A 32 -52.99 13.00 11.09
N SER A 33 -53.13 11.94 11.88
CA SER A 33 -52.41 11.80 13.16
C SER A 33 -50.92 11.72 12.88
N PRO A 34 -50.03 12.17 13.78
CA PRO A 34 -48.63 11.77 13.71
C PRO A 34 -48.53 10.25 13.71
N GLU A 35 -47.59 9.70 12.94
CA GLU A 35 -47.36 8.26 12.83
C GLU A 35 -46.99 7.63 14.19
N GLU A 36 -47.56 6.47 14.50
CA GLU A 36 -47.22 5.65 15.67
C GLU A 36 -46.39 4.43 15.23
N CYS A 37 -45.07 4.55 15.29
CA CYS A 37 -44.08 3.64 14.67
C CYS A 37 -44.02 2.16 15.14
N THR A 38 -45.01 1.68 15.89
CA THR A 38 -45.11 0.26 16.31
C THR A 38 -46.56 -0.26 16.29
N SER A 39 -47.49 0.49 15.69
CA SER A 39 -48.92 0.21 15.74
C SER A 39 -49.35 -0.85 14.71
N GLY A 40 -48.63 -0.97 13.59
CA GLY A 40 -49.03 -1.76 12.43
C GLY A 40 -50.14 -1.12 11.59
N GLU A 41 -50.47 0.15 11.79
CA GLU A 41 -51.43 0.92 10.99
C GLU A 41 -50.75 2.15 10.34
N ASP A 42 -51.37 2.69 9.29
CA ASP A 42 -50.94 3.90 8.56
C ASP A 42 -51.77 5.07 9.14
N GLU A 43 -51.33 5.64 10.28
CA GLU A 43 -52.09 6.68 11.00
C GLU A 43 -52.21 7.95 10.18
N ASP A 44 -51.16 8.18 9.42
CA ASP A 44 -51.00 9.25 8.50
C ASP A 44 -51.89 9.03 7.25
N GLN A 45 -52.07 7.83 6.70
CA GLN A 45 -52.72 7.52 5.41
C GLN A 45 -51.95 7.97 4.16
N ASP A 46 -50.62 7.94 4.15
CA ASP A 46 -49.82 8.18 2.93
C ASP A 46 -49.45 6.88 2.18
N GLY A 47 -49.71 5.73 2.81
CA GLY A 47 -49.49 4.40 2.27
C GLY A 47 -48.27 3.68 2.84
N ARG A 48 -47.57 4.24 3.82
CA ARG A 48 -46.50 3.60 4.58
C ARG A 48 -46.99 3.25 6.00
N ILE A 49 -46.28 2.36 6.68
CA ILE A 49 -46.69 1.81 7.99
C ILE A 49 -45.43 1.59 8.82
N ASP A 50 -45.47 1.98 10.10
CA ASP A 50 -44.37 1.75 11.06
C ASP A 50 -43.00 2.20 10.49
N CYS A 51 -41.95 1.39 10.57
CA CYS A 51 -40.61 1.74 10.09
C CYS A 51 -40.45 1.75 8.57
N ASP A 52 -41.46 1.28 7.82
CA ASP A 52 -41.50 1.53 6.37
C ASP A 52 -41.94 2.97 6.06
N ASP A 53 -42.39 3.74 7.06
CA ASP A 53 -42.76 5.17 6.99
C ASP A 53 -41.60 6.10 7.35
N ASP A 54 -41.31 7.07 6.48
CA ASP A 54 -40.23 8.05 6.72
C ASP A 54 -40.56 9.08 7.80
N ASP A 55 -41.84 9.22 8.19
CA ASP A 55 -42.21 10.03 9.36
C ASP A 55 -41.76 9.39 10.70
N CYS A 56 -41.33 8.12 10.67
CA CYS A 56 -40.82 7.37 11.83
C CYS A 56 -39.30 7.41 12.03
N TRP A 57 -38.56 7.96 11.08
CA TRP A 57 -37.10 8.04 11.09
C TRP A 57 -36.64 9.26 11.90
N ILE A 58 -36.56 9.08 13.23
CA ILE A 58 -36.27 10.16 14.20
C ILE A 58 -35.27 9.71 15.27
N ASP A 59 -34.25 10.53 15.55
CA ASP A 59 -33.24 10.29 16.61
C ASP A 59 -33.85 9.77 17.93
N GLY A 60 -33.42 8.57 18.33
CA GLY A 60 -33.90 7.87 19.52
C GLY A 60 -35.29 7.25 19.36
N GLY A 61 -35.69 6.97 18.12
CA GLY A 61 -36.91 6.30 17.71
C GLY A 61 -36.95 4.81 18.05
N VAL A 62 -37.77 4.05 17.33
CA VAL A 62 -37.95 2.59 17.52
C VAL A 62 -37.49 1.77 16.32
N CYS A 63 -37.21 2.44 15.21
CA CYS A 63 -36.76 1.83 13.99
C CYS A 63 -35.27 1.51 14.12
N VAL A 64 -34.88 0.42 13.46
CA VAL A 64 -33.49 -0.03 13.41
C VAL A 64 -32.99 0.29 12.03
N GLU A 65 -31.71 0.62 11.94
CA GLU A 65 -31.08 0.92 10.67
C GLU A 65 -31.13 -0.28 9.70
N VAL A 66 -31.32 0.00 8.41
CA VAL A 66 -31.27 -0.99 7.33
C VAL A 66 -30.06 -0.74 6.44
N CYS A 67 -29.01 -1.48 6.72
CA CYS A 67 -27.64 -1.28 6.19
C CYS A 67 -27.48 -1.38 4.66
N ASP A 68 -28.40 -2.06 3.96
CA ASP A 68 -28.35 -2.19 2.50
C ASP A 68 -29.12 -1.07 1.76
N THR A 69 -29.49 0.00 2.48
CA THR A 69 -30.15 1.18 1.94
C THR A 69 -29.29 2.45 2.05
N VAL A 70 -29.88 3.61 1.73
CA VAL A 70 -29.24 4.94 1.80
C VAL A 70 -30.11 5.90 2.61
N PHE A 71 -30.85 5.34 3.56
CA PHE A 71 -31.74 6.07 4.43
C PHE A 71 -31.18 5.96 5.85
N ASP A 72 -31.65 6.85 6.72
CA ASP A 72 -31.30 6.97 8.14
C ASP A 72 -32.56 6.55 8.88
N GLU A 73 -32.82 5.24 8.98
CA GLU A 73 -34.10 4.72 9.44
C GLU A 73 -34.31 4.90 10.94
N ASP A 74 -33.22 4.98 11.70
CA ASP A 74 -33.26 5.23 13.14
C ASP A 74 -33.18 6.73 13.51
N GLY A 75 -32.81 7.57 12.54
CA GLY A 75 -32.84 9.03 12.58
C GLY A 75 -31.68 9.66 13.35
N ASP A 76 -30.59 8.93 13.63
CA ASP A 76 -29.44 9.40 14.40
C ASP A 76 -28.49 10.31 13.57
N GLY A 77 -28.63 10.26 12.25
CA GLY A 77 -27.91 11.10 11.28
C GLY A 77 -26.82 10.38 10.49
N ALA A 78 -26.61 9.09 10.68
CA ALA A 78 -25.85 8.23 9.78
C ALA A 78 -26.78 7.44 8.82
N GLU A 79 -26.25 6.88 7.73
CA GLU A 79 -27.06 6.14 6.75
C GLU A 79 -26.27 4.95 6.18
N GLY A 80 -26.93 3.79 6.05
CA GLY A 80 -26.34 2.61 5.42
C GLY A 80 -25.08 2.11 6.14
N CYS A 81 -24.03 1.74 5.39
CA CYS A 81 -22.78 1.24 5.99
C CYS A 81 -21.90 2.30 6.64
N ASP A 82 -22.21 3.58 6.43
CA ASP A 82 -21.57 4.66 7.19
C ASP A 82 -22.18 4.78 8.60
N ASP A 83 -23.24 4.03 8.91
CA ASP A 83 -23.90 3.97 10.22
C ASP A 83 -23.26 2.93 11.16
N PRO A 84 -22.75 3.32 12.34
CA PRO A 84 -22.21 2.39 13.33
C PRO A 84 -23.18 1.34 13.86
N ASP A 85 -24.50 1.52 13.76
CA ASP A 85 -25.49 0.49 14.11
C ASP A 85 -25.47 -0.68 13.10
N CYS A 86 -24.86 -0.48 11.94
CA CYS A 86 -24.63 -1.50 10.91
C CYS A 86 -23.35 -2.31 11.07
N TRP A 87 -22.43 -1.88 11.94
CA TRP A 87 -21.13 -2.50 12.19
C TRP A 87 -21.25 -3.70 13.13
N VAL A 88 -21.99 -4.71 12.66
CA VAL A 88 -22.31 -5.94 13.39
C VAL A 88 -22.21 -7.14 12.47
N ALA A 89 -21.72 -8.26 12.98
CA ALA A 89 -21.60 -9.51 12.22
C ALA A 89 -22.88 -9.84 11.41
N GLY A 90 -22.77 -9.75 10.07
CA GLY A 90 -23.86 -10.00 9.14
C GLY A 90 -24.75 -8.79 8.83
N GLY A 91 -24.31 -7.57 9.17
CA GLY A 91 -24.89 -6.29 8.74
C GLY A 91 -24.77 -6.07 7.23
N GLY A 92 -23.79 -6.72 6.59
CA GLY A 92 -23.64 -6.74 5.13
C GLY A 92 -22.83 -5.58 4.56
N CYS A 93 -22.06 -4.91 5.42
CA CYS A 93 -21.04 -3.94 5.04
C CYS A 93 -19.71 -4.65 4.79
N ASP A 94 -18.90 -4.06 3.91
CA ASP A 94 -17.52 -4.49 3.68
C ASP A 94 -16.62 -3.63 4.57
N GLU A 95 -15.49 -4.19 5.02
CA GLU A 95 -14.51 -3.48 5.85
C GLU A 95 -13.87 -2.29 5.11
N ILE A 96 -13.64 -1.19 5.82
CA ILE A 96 -12.92 -0.01 5.32
C ILE A 96 -11.52 0.00 5.93
N CYS A 97 -10.52 -0.36 5.13
CA CYS A 97 -9.16 -0.63 5.59
C CYS A 97 -8.33 0.57 6.09
N ASP A 98 -8.85 1.79 5.92
CA ASP A 98 -8.29 3.03 6.48
C ASP A 98 -9.35 3.83 7.29
N GLY A 99 -10.36 3.11 7.78
CA GLY A 99 -11.61 3.59 8.32
C GLY A 99 -11.60 3.91 9.82
N GLU A 100 -12.78 3.82 10.43
CA GLU A 100 -12.97 4.10 11.85
C GLU A 100 -13.74 2.97 12.53
N GLY A 101 -13.39 1.70 12.35
CA GLY A 101 -14.22 0.67 12.93
C GLY A 101 -13.91 -0.74 12.51
N ASP A 102 -14.89 -1.59 12.77
CA ASP A 102 -15.02 -3.00 12.40
C ASP A 102 -16.35 -3.03 11.64
N GLU A 103 -16.33 -2.51 10.41
CA GLU A 103 -17.54 -2.11 9.68
C GLU A 103 -18.37 -3.33 9.23
N ASP A 104 -17.71 -4.46 9.01
CA ASP A 104 -18.38 -5.73 8.70
C ASP A 104 -18.83 -6.50 9.98
N GLY A 105 -18.28 -6.11 11.14
CA GLY A 105 -18.64 -6.53 12.48
C GLY A 105 -18.13 -7.93 12.86
N ASP A 106 -17.07 -8.41 12.22
CA ASP A 106 -16.45 -9.71 12.46
C ASP A 106 -15.56 -9.75 13.72
N GLY A 107 -15.13 -8.58 14.20
CA GLY A 107 -14.30 -8.40 15.38
C GLY A 107 -12.87 -7.95 15.11
N LEU A 108 -12.51 -7.77 13.85
CA LEU A 108 -11.25 -7.16 13.39
C LEU A 108 -11.55 -5.82 12.72
N ALA A 109 -10.51 -5.04 12.46
CA ALA A 109 -10.63 -3.65 12.05
C ALA A 109 -9.39 -3.26 11.25
N ASP A 110 -9.57 -2.39 10.25
CA ASP A 110 -8.47 -1.82 9.46
C ASP A 110 -7.52 -2.93 8.95
N CYS A 111 -6.20 -2.73 9.04
CA CYS A 111 -5.20 -3.72 8.60
C CYS A 111 -5.03 -4.92 9.53
N GLU A 112 -5.70 -4.92 10.69
CA GLU A 112 -5.82 -6.15 11.49
C GLU A 112 -6.92 -7.10 10.96
N ASP A 113 -7.75 -6.64 10.01
CA ASP A 113 -8.79 -7.42 9.33
C ASP A 113 -8.26 -8.12 8.07
N ASP A 114 -8.59 -9.41 7.89
CA ASP A 114 -8.12 -10.19 6.74
C ASP A 114 -8.88 -9.91 5.44
N ASP A 115 -10.05 -9.27 5.50
CA ASP A 115 -10.75 -8.77 4.30
C ASP A 115 -10.00 -7.60 3.64
N CYS A 116 -9.08 -6.95 4.37
CA CYS A 116 -8.21 -5.89 3.89
C CYS A 116 -6.93 -6.36 3.19
N TRP A 117 -6.60 -7.65 3.28
CA TRP A 117 -5.36 -8.23 2.75
C TRP A 117 -5.48 -8.57 1.26
N VAL A 118 -5.43 -7.55 0.41
CA VAL A 118 -5.66 -7.65 -1.05
C VAL A 118 -4.59 -6.94 -1.87
N GLU A 119 -4.22 -7.52 -3.02
CA GLU A 119 -3.19 -6.97 -3.92
C GLU A 119 -3.45 -5.49 -4.26
N GLY A 120 -2.58 -4.60 -3.77
CA GLY A 120 -2.67 -3.16 -3.98
C GLY A 120 -3.68 -2.44 -3.08
N GLY A 121 -4.02 -3.06 -1.94
CA GLY A 121 -4.74 -2.46 -0.83
C GLY A 121 -3.94 -1.40 -0.08
N GLU A 122 -4.42 -1.04 1.11
CA GLU A 122 -3.86 0.06 1.93
C GLU A 122 -2.92 -0.42 3.03
N CYS A 123 -2.90 -1.73 3.29
CA CYS A 123 -2.10 -2.35 4.33
C CYS A 123 -0.67 -2.62 3.86
N ASP A 124 0.28 -2.31 4.74
CA ASP A 124 1.67 -2.70 4.57
C ASP A 124 1.89 -4.08 5.22
N GLU A 125 2.80 -4.89 4.66
CA GLU A 125 3.17 -6.19 5.22
C GLU A 125 3.66 -6.10 6.68
N ILE A 126 3.22 -7.01 7.54
CA ILE A 126 3.62 -7.06 8.94
C ILE A 126 4.78 -8.03 9.12
N CYS A 127 5.96 -7.46 9.34
CA CYS A 127 7.17 -8.27 9.35
C CYS A 127 7.48 -8.92 10.70
N PRO A 128 7.78 -10.23 10.74
CA PRO A 128 8.07 -10.94 11.98
C PRO A 128 9.38 -10.44 12.61
N ALA A 129 9.40 -10.36 13.93
CA ALA A 129 10.63 -10.13 14.68
C ALA A 129 11.57 -11.35 14.60
N ALA A 130 12.87 -11.15 14.89
CA ALA A 130 13.89 -12.20 14.77
C ALA A 130 13.52 -13.49 15.54
N GLY A 131 13.39 -14.59 14.81
CA GLY A 131 13.05 -15.92 15.34
C GLY A 131 11.56 -16.18 15.54
N GLU A 132 10.69 -15.22 15.17
CA GLU A 132 9.26 -15.44 15.01
C GLU A 132 8.95 -15.80 13.54
N VAL A 133 7.78 -16.37 13.30
CA VAL A 133 7.28 -16.66 11.95
C VAL A 133 5.95 -15.96 11.78
N ASP A 134 5.82 -15.25 10.67
CA ASP A 134 4.55 -14.77 10.17
C ASP A 134 4.38 -15.28 8.75
N ASP A 135 3.19 -15.82 8.47
CA ASP A 135 2.82 -16.41 7.17
C ASP A 135 1.55 -15.71 6.64
N ALA A 136 1.17 -14.56 7.20
CA ALA A 136 0.16 -13.67 6.65
C ALA A 136 0.74 -12.84 5.48
N ASP A 137 -0.16 -12.36 4.61
CA ASP A 137 0.13 -11.64 3.35
C ASP A 137 -0.68 -10.33 3.42
N GLU A 138 -0.32 -9.45 4.36
CA GLU A 138 -1.20 -8.34 4.75
C GLU A 138 -1.37 -7.30 3.65
N ASP A 139 -0.41 -7.19 2.74
CA ASP A 139 -0.51 -6.32 1.56
C ASP A 139 -1.06 -7.04 0.31
N GLY A 140 -1.29 -8.35 0.40
CA GLY A 140 -1.88 -9.20 -0.62
C GLY A 140 -1.06 -9.36 -1.90
N ASP A 141 0.26 -9.12 -1.88
CA ASP A 141 1.16 -9.29 -3.03
C ASP A 141 1.44 -10.78 -3.37
N GLY A 142 1.09 -11.69 -2.46
CA GLY A 142 1.26 -13.13 -2.59
C GLY A 142 2.58 -13.65 -2.03
N ARG A 143 3.29 -12.84 -1.25
CA ARG A 143 4.46 -13.21 -0.46
C ARG A 143 4.16 -12.98 1.01
N THR A 144 4.99 -13.58 1.86
CA THR A 144 4.74 -13.62 3.31
C THR A 144 6.07 -13.68 4.04
N GLY A 145 6.18 -12.97 5.15
CA GLY A 145 7.32 -13.08 6.06
C GLY A 145 8.67 -12.82 5.36
N CYS A 146 9.71 -13.61 5.62
CA CYS A 146 11.05 -13.34 5.06
C CYS A 146 11.23 -13.68 3.58
N ASP A 147 10.26 -14.35 2.96
CA ASP A 147 10.23 -14.48 1.50
C ASP A 147 9.62 -13.23 0.84
N ASP A 148 9.04 -12.33 1.62
CA ASP A 148 8.55 -11.02 1.21
C ASP A 148 9.66 -9.94 1.25
N PRO A 149 9.95 -9.25 0.12
CA PRO A 149 10.88 -8.13 0.10
C PRO A 149 10.47 -6.92 0.93
N ASP A 150 9.18 -6.72 1.21
CA ASP A 150 8.71 -5.64 2.08
C ASP A 150 9.13 -5.88 3.55
N CYS A 151 9.51 -7.12 3.87
CA CYS A 151 10.13 -7.49 5.14
C CYS A 151 11.65 -7.45 5.21
N TRP A 152 12.31 -6.99 4.14
CA TRP A 152 13.75 -6.76 4.14
C TRP A 152 14.05 -5.36 4.70
N VAL A 153 13.80 -5.19 6.00
CA VAL A 153 13.95 -3.95 6.75
C VAL A 153 14.75 -4.20 8.03
N ALA A 154 15.44 -3.17 8.55
CA ALA A 154 16.43 -3.36 9.62
C ALA A 154 15.85 -3.84 10.97
N ASP A 155 14.54 -3.71 11.16
CA ASP A 155 13.81 -4.23 12.33
C ASP A 155 13.04 -5.53 11.99
N GLY A 156 13.07 -5.97 10.73
CA GLY A 156 12.54 -7.25 10.24
C GLY A 156 13.49 -8.38 10.63
N GLY A 157 12.95 -9.44 11.18
CA GLY A 157 13.70 -10.53 11.80
C GLY A 157 14.39 -11.50 10.85
N CYS A 158 14.59 -11.10 9.59
CA CYS A 158 15.04 -11.99 8.54
C CYS A 158 16.55 -12.22 8.65
N GLU A 159 16.98 -13.43 8.30
CA GLU A 159 18.39 -13.78 8.23
C GLU A 159 18.84 -13.68 6.77
N GLU A 160 20.05 -13.18 6.56
CA GLU A 160 20.61 -13.00 5.23
C GLU A 160 20.67 -14.30 4.41
N ARG A 161 20.26 -14.22 3.15
CA ARG A 161 20.37 -15.35 2.21
C ARG A 161 21.67 -15.25 1.41
N CYS A 162 22.68 -15.98 1.89
CA CYS A 162 24.05 -15.95 1.39
C CYS A 162 24.29 -16.37 -0.09
N ASP A 163 23.29 -16.90 -0.79
CA ASP A 163 23.38 -17.31 -2.19
C ASP A 163 22.67 -16.38 -3.18
N THR A 164 22.10 -15.28 -2.69
CA THR A 164 21.46 -14.22 -3.46
C THR A 164 22.15 -12.87 -3.23
N ALA A 165 21.67 -11.82 -3.90
CA ALA A 165 22.17 -10.46 -3.76
C ALA A 165 21.12 -9.52 -3.13
N SER A 166 20.09 -10.11 -2.54
CA SER A 166 19.16 -9.46 -1.63
C SER A 166 19.86 -9.18 -0.30
N ASP A 167 19.31 -8.23 0.45
CA ASP A 167 19.79 -7.75 1.75
C ASP A 167 18.63 -7.96 2.72
N GLU A 168 18.40 -9.23 3.10
CA GLU A 168 17.17 -9.64 3.78
C GLU A 168 17.04 -9.06 5.19
N ASP A 169 18.16 -8.76 5.85
CA ASP A 169 18.19 -8.13 7.17
C ASP A 169 18.39 -6.60 7.12
N ALA A 170 18.53 -6.04 5.92
CA ALA A 170 18.68 -4.62 5.61
C ALA A 170 19.82 -3.93 6.39
N ASP A 171 20.91 -4.65 6.64
CA ASP A 171 22.10 -4.09 7.28
C ASP A 171 23.01 -3.33 6.28
N GLY A 172 22.72 -3.48 4.98
CA GLY A 172 23.41 -2.83 3.87
C GLY A 172 24.53 -3.65 3.24
N ALA A 173 24.78 -4.86 3.74
CA ALA A 173 25.50 -5.91 3.05
C ALA A 173 24.52 -6.94 2.48
N ALA A 174 25.02 -7.86 1.65
CA ALA A 174 24.19 -8.82 0.94
C ALA A 174 25.04 -9.99 0.45
N GLY A 175 24.40 -11.13 0.29
CA GLY A 175 24.97 -12.34 -0.23
C GLY A 175 26.22 -12.78 0.52
N CYS A 176 27.22 -13.23 -0.22
CA CYS A 176 28.38 -13.87 0.39
C CYS A 176 29.33 -12.90 1.14
N LEU A 177 29.22 -11.61 0.84
CA LEU A 177 30.06 -10.57 1.40
C LEU A 177 29.49 -10.02 2.70
N ASP A 178 28.30 -10.48 3.05
CA ASP A 178 27.66 -10.21 4.31
C ASP A 178 28.42 -10.83 5.50
N ASP A 179 28.50 -10.08 6.60
CA ASP A 179 29.12 -10.53 7.84
C ASP A 179 28.33 -11.69 8.49
N ASP A 180 27.02 -11.74 8.30
CA ASP A 180 26.14 -12.83 8.75
C ASP A 180 26.38 -14.13 7.95
N CYS A 181 26.87 -13.99 6.72
CA CYS A 181 27.27 -15.09 5.85
C CYS A 181 28.71 -15.59 6.06
N ALA A 182 29.50 -14.94 6.92
CA ALA A 182 30.92 -15.24 7.12
C ALA A 182 31.20 -16.69 7.59
N MET A 183 30.20 -17.37 8.15
CA MET A 183 30.32 -18.74 8.66
C MET A 183 29.64 -19.78 7.76
N ASP A 184 28.97 -19.37 6.67
CA ASP A 184 28.39 -20.30 5.72
C ASP A 184 29.51 -20.98 4.88
N PRO A 185 29.68 -22.31 4.98
CA PRO A 185 30.74 -23.03 4.26
C PRO A 185 30.52 -23.14 2.75
N PHE A 186 29.35 -22.77 2.24
CA PHE A 186 28.97 -22.75 0.84
C PHE A 186 28.88 -21.33 0.26
N CYS A 187 29.12 -20.32 1.10
CA CYS A 187 29.28 -18.93 0.74
C CYS A 187 30.42 -18.76 -0.30
N VAL A 188 30.04 -18.56 -1.56
CA VAL A 188 30.97 -18.34 -2.68
C VAL A 188 30.48 -17.10 -3.41
N PRO A 189 31.33 -16.07 -3.58
CA PRO A 189 30.92 -14.88 -4.29
C PRO A 189 30.42 -15.15 -5.70
N GLY A 190 29.29 -14.53 -6.06
CA GLY A 190 28.69 -14.57 -7.38
C GLY A 190 29.43 -13.68 -8.37
N PHE A 191 29.37 -14.01 -9.66
CA PHE A 191 29.98 -13.14 -10.66
C PHE A 191 29.24 -11.82 -10.81
N ALA A 192 27.92 -11.86 -10.97
CA ALA A 192 27.12 -10.68 -11.33
C ALA A 192 27.11 -9.65 -10.18
N ASP A 193 26.98 -10.13 -8.96
CA ASP A 193 26.67 -9.29 -7.81
C ASP A 193 27.93 -8.89 -7.04
N ASP A 194 28.89 -9.80 -6.83
CA ASP A 194 30.09 -9.51 -6.03
C ASP A 194 31.30 -9.11 -6.87
N VAL A 195 31.55 -9.84 -7.97
CA VAL A 195 32.82 -9.76 -8.69
C VAL A 195 32.79 -8.78 -9.86
N GLN A 196 31.68 -8.74 -10.59
CA GLN A 196 31.52 -7.87 -11.75
C GLN A 196 31.61 -6.40 -11.35
N PRO A 197 30.98 -5.90 -10.27
CA PRO A 197 31.12 -4.51 -9.86
C PRO A 197 32.58 -4.11 -9.59
N ILE A 198 33.36 -4.97 -8.95
CA ILE A 198 34.81 -4.78 -8.74
C ILE A 198 35.54 -4.64 -10.08
N PHE A 199 35.26 -5.52 -11.04
CA PHE A 199 35.87 -5.42 -12.37
C PHE A 199 35.42 -4.16 -13.12
N LEU A 200 34.15 -3.75 -12.99
CA LEU A 200 33.62 -2.54 -13.60
C LEU A 200 34.23 -1.28 -12.97
N GLU A 201 34.48 -1.27 -11.66
CA GLU A 201 35.12 -0.15 -10.99
C GLU A 201 36.60 -0.02 -11.40
N HIS A 202 37.36 -1.10 -11.25
CA HIS A 202 38.81 -1.04 -11.33
C HIS A 202 39.39 -1.33 -12.73
N CYS A 203 38.67 -2.09 -13.56
CA CYS A 203 39.17 -2.58 -14.85
C CYS A 203 38.46 -1.96 -16.07
N TRP A 204 37.35 -1.25 -15.84
CA TRP A 204 36.69 -0.43 -16.87
C TRP A 204 37.39 0.91 -17.08
N GLY A 205 37.85 1.56 -15.99
CA GLY A 205 38.71 2.74 -15.98
C GLY A 205 38.04 4.09 -16.30
N GLU A 206 38.64 5.20 -15.81
CA GLU A 206 38.27 6.57 -16.22
C GLU A 206 38.73 6.84 -17.67
N GLY A 207 37.79 6.99 -18.60
CA GLY A 207 38.07 7.42 -19.98
C GLY A 207 37.82 6.38 -21.09
N GLY A 208 37.37 5.17 -20.76
CA GLY A 208 36.90 4.18 -21.73
C GLY A 208 37.28 2.75 -21.36
N ALA A 209 36.31 1.85 -21.48
CA ALA A 209 36.39 0.46 -21.09
C ALA A 209 37.62 -0.27 -21.69
N CYS A 210 38.60 -0.62 -20.86
CA CYS A 210 39.75 -1.42 -21.33
C CYS A 210 39.41 -2.92 -21.49
N HIS A 211 38.39 -3.37 -20.76
CA HIS A 211 37.96 -4.76 -20.69
C HIS A 211 36.43 -4.89 -20.82
N SER A 212 35.89 -4.41 -21.95
CA SER A 212 34.48 -4.60 -22.32
C SER A 212 34.32 -5.26 -23.67
N ASP A 213 33.08 -5.52 -24.07
CA ASP A 213 32.73 -6.06 -25.37
C ASP A 213 33.12 -5.12 -26.53
N LEU A 214 33.14 -3.81 -26.26
CA LEU A 214 33.52 -2.78 -27.23
C LEU A 214 35.04 -2.60 -27.32
N SER A 215 35.76 -2.90 -26.25
CA SER A 215 37.21 -2.74 -26.18
C SER A 215 37.80 -3.84 -25.29
N ASN A 216 38.23 -4.88 -26.00
CA ASN A 216 38.56 -6.18 -25.46
C ASN A 216 40.08 -6.37 -25.41
N LEU A 217 40.79 -5.50 -24.66
CA LEU A 217 42.24 -5.54 -24.60
C LEU A 217 42.71 -6.85 -23.96
N GLY A 218 43.67 -7.52 -24.61
CA GLY A 218 44.13 -8.84 -24.19
C GLY A 218 43.09 -9.96 -24.39
N GLY A 219 41.95 -9.67 -25.05
CA GLY A 219 40.89 -10.65 -25.23
C GLY A 219 40.03 -10.88 -23.97
N LEU A 220 40.11 -10.01 -22.96
CA LEU A 220 39.29 -10.00 -21.75
C LEU A 220 38.14 -8.96 -21.81
N SER A 221 36.93 -9.39 -21.46
CA SER A 221 35.72 -8.56 -21.25
C SER A 221 35.06 -8.98 -19.93
N PHE A 222 34.53 -8.00 -19.19
CA PHE A 222 33.79 -8.19 -17.94
C PHE A 222 32.30 -7.83 -18.04
N ASP A 223 31.78 -7.58 -19.26
CA ASP A 223 30.38 -7.20 -19.48
C ASP A 223 29.40 -8.34 -19.17
N GLY A 224 29.88 -9.58 -19.16
CA GLY A 224 29.05 -10.74 -18.84
C GLY A 224 29.84 -11.99 -18.48
N TYR A 225 29.18 -12.89 -17.76
CA TYR A 225 29.78 -14.10 -17.20
C TYR A 225 30.36 -15.03 -18.29
N ASP A 226 29.70 -15.15 -19.43
CA ASP A 226 30.17 -15.99 -20.53
C ASP A 226 31.56 -15.58 -21.05
N ALA A 227 31.87 -14.29 -21.02
CA ALA A 227 33.16 -13.78 -21.49
C ALA A 227 34.32 -14.19 -20.57
N VAL A 228 34.08 -14.23 -19.25
CA VAL A 228 35.11 -14.61 -18.27
C VAL A 228 35.35 -16.13 -18.24
N LEU A 229 34.37 -16.94 -18.63
CA LEU A 229 34.51 -18.40 -18.74
C LEU A 229 35.39 -18.87 -19.91
N LEU A 230 35.63 -18.01 -20.91
CA LEU A 230 36.42 -18.39 -22.08
C LEU A 230 37.89 -18.67 -21.71
N PRO A 231 38.60 -19.56 -22.42
CA PRO A 231 40.02 -19.81 -22.16
C PRO A 231 40.89 -18.56 -22.37
N SER A 232 41.85 -18.37 -21.48
CA SER A 232 42.83 -17.28 -21.58
C SER A 232 43.96 -17.62 -22.54
N ASN A 233 44.24 -16.73 -23.50
CA ASN A 233 45.42 -16.84 -24.34
C ASN A 233 46.72 -16.45 -23.59
N TYR A 234 46.61 -15.70 -22.49
CA TYR A 234 47.74 -15.24 -21.69
C TYR A 234 48.17 -16.30 -20.66
N CYS A 235 47.23 -16.77 -19.83
CA CYS A 235 47.50 -17.81 -18.82
C CYS A 235 47.50 -19.23 -19.41
N GLY A 236 47.09 -19.39 -20.67
CA GLY A 236 47.00 -20.66 -21.37
C GLY A 236 45.59 -21.26 -21.34
N ALA A 237 45.33 -22.20 -22.26
CA ALA A 237 43.99 -22.71 -22.55
C ALA A 237 43.30 -23.51 -21.42
N ARG A 238 43.98 -23.73 -20.29
CA ARG A 238 43.45 -24.42 -19.09
C ARG A 238 43.13 -23.45 -17.95
N VAL A 239 43.12 -22.15 -18.22
CA VAL A 239 42.72 -21.15 -17.24
C VAL A 239 41.70 -20.27 -17.93
N THR A 240 40.56 -20.04 -17.28
CA THR A 240 39.54 -19.13 -17.79
C THR A 240 40.07 -17.69 -17.78
N LYS A 241 39.46 -16.80 -18.55
CA LYS A 241 39.84 -15.38 -18.58
C LYS A 241 39.60 -14.71 -17.24
N GLY A 242 38.52 -15.09 -16.54
CA GLY A 242 38.22 -14.65 -15.17
C GLY A 242 39.29 -15.09 -14.17
N ALA A 243 39.62 -16.38 -14.11
CA ALA A 243 40.71 -16.84 -13.22
C ALA A 243 42.07 -16.22 -13.62
N CYS A 244 42.29 -15.96 -14.92
CA CYS A 244 43.49 -15.29 -15.38
C CYS A 244 43.59 -13.83 -14.91
N SER A 245 42.47 -13.11 -14.79
CA SER A 245 42.49 -11.70 -14.38
C SER A 245 43.05 -11.52 -12.97
N LEU A 246 42.75 -12.44 -12.05
CA LEU A 246 43.32 -12.45 -10.70
C LEU A 246 44.86 -12.50 -10.71
N PHE A 247 45.45 -13.38 -11.53
CA PHE A 247 46.91 -13.40 -11.70
C PHE A 247 47.46 -12.08 -12.26
N ARG A 248 46.69 -11.41 -13.14
CA ARG A 248 47.11 -10.14 -13.75
C ARG A 248 47.06 -8.97 -12.77
N ILE A 249 46.04 -8.91 -11.92
CA ILE A 249 45.85 -7.86 -10.89
C ILE A 249 46.96 -7.92 -9.83
N LEU A 250 47.45 -9.13 -9.52
CA LEU A 250 48.55 -9.35 -8.58
C LEU A 250 49.94 -9.09 -9.18
N GLU A 251 50.06 -8.97 -10.51
CA GLU A 251 51.31 -8.69 -11.20
C GLU A 251 51.52 -7.18 -11.41
N PRO A 252 52.76 -6.65 -11.31
CA PRO A 252 53.07 -5.22 -11.54
C PRO A 252 52.72 -4.64 -12.92
N SER A 253 52.17 -5.44 -13.83
CA SER A 253 51.86 -5.06 -15.20
C SER A 253 50.39 -4.70 -15.43
N MET A 254 49.49 -4.99 -14.47
CA MET A 254 48.09 -4.59 -14.49
C MET A 254 47.57 -4.35 -13.06
N PRO A 255 46.74 -3.32 -12.82
CA PRO A 255 46.37 -2.27 -13.77
C PRO A 255 47.59 -1.37 -14.09
N GLN A 256 47.70 -0.90 -15.34
CA GLN A 256 48.88 -0.14 -15.79
C GLN A 256 49.05 1.13 -14.97
N ASP A 257 50.29 1.40 -14.53
CA ASP A 257 50.64 2.57 -13.71
C ASP A 257 49.87 2.68 -12.37
N CYS A 258 49.32 1.56 -11.87
CA CYS A 258 48.35 1.52 -10.77
C CYS A 258 48.58 0.27 -9.88
N LEU A 259 49.83 -0.03 -9.52
CA LEU A 259 50.13 -1.18 -8.67
C LEU A 259 49.57 -0.96 -7.24
N GLY A 260 48.59 -1.79 -6.86
CA GLY A 260 47.92 -1.73 -5.56
C GLY A 260 46.70 -0.81 -5.49
N CYS A 261 46.10 -0.46 -6.65
CA CYS A 261 44.88 0.34 -6.65
C CYS A 261 43.58 -0.47 -6.54
N VAL A 262 43.64 -1.78 -6.76
CA VAL A 262 42.57 -2.68 -6.32
C VAL A 262 42.80 -2.98 -4.83
N PRO A 263 41.84 -2.65 -3.94
CA PRO A 263 41.91 -3.00 -2.53
C PRO A 263 42.13 -4.50 -2.31
N GLN A 264 42.81 -4.87 -1.22
CA GLN A 264 43.02 -6.29 -0.90
C GLN A 264 41.68 -7.02 -0.64
N THR A 265 40.70 -6.33 -0.04
CA THR A 265 39.34 -6.85 0.15
C THR A 265 38.73 -7.31 -1.16
N ASP A 266 38.80 -6.49 -2.20
CA ASP A 266 38.25 -6.79 -3.52
C ASP A 266 39.00 -7.94 -4.22
N ILE A 267 40.32 -8.00 -4.03
CA ILE A 267 41.15 -9.12 -4.51
C ILE A 267 40.73 -10.43 -3.81
N ASP A 268 40.43 -10.37 -2.52
CA ASP A 268 40.01 -11.53 -1.73
C ASP A 268 38.64 -12.05 -2.20
N VAL A 269 37.70 -11.16 -2.56
CA VAL A 269 36.42 -11.52 -3.20
C VAL A 269 36.65 -12.25 -4.53
N ILE A 270 37.46 -11.67 -5.43
CA ILE A 270 37.78 -12.30 -6.72
C ILE A 270 38.47 -13.67 -6.50
N GLN A 271 39.35 -13.78 -5.51
CA GLN A 271 40.03 -15.03 -5.16
C GLN A 271 39.04 -16.09 -4.67
N ALA A 272 38.12 -15.74 -3.77
CA ALA A 272 37.09 -16.65 -3.27
C ALA A 272 36.17 -17.14 -4.40
N TRP A 273 35.74 -16.25 -5.29
CA TRP A 273 34.99 -16.61 -6.50
C TRP A 273 35.76 -17.59 -7.42
N VAL A 274 37.05 -17.33 -7.66
CA VAL A 274 37.89 -18.22 -8.50
C VAL A 274 38.04 -19.61 -7.86
N ASP A 275 38.29 -19.66 -6.55
CA ASP A 275 38.45 -20.91 -5.79
C ASP A 275 37.14 -21.70 -5.69
N GLY A 276 35.99 -21.01 -5.72
CA GLY A 276 34.64 -21.58 -5.66
C GLY A 276 34.18 -22.37 -6.89
N GLY A 277 34.98 -22.46 -7.96
CA GLY A 277 34.70 -23.40 -9.06
C GLY A 277 35.02 -22.93 -10.48
N LEU A 278 35.83 -21.88 -10.65
CA LEU A 278 36.21 -21.37 -11.99
C LEU A 278 37.54 -21.88 -12.53
N LEU A 279 38.19 -22.78 -11.79
CA LEU A 279 39.29 -23.56 -12.32
C LEU A 279 38.72 -24.75 -13.10
N PRO A 280 39.11 -24.96 -14.38
CA PRO A 280 38.71 -26.15 -15.12
C PRO A 280 39.32 -27.44 -14.54
#